data_AF-A0A163CYB1-F1
#
_entry.id   AF-A0A163CYB1-F1
#
_cell.length_a   1.000
_cell.length_b   1.000
_cell.length_c   1.000
_cell.angle_alpha   90.00
_cell.angle_beta   90.00
_cell.angle_gamma   90.00
#
_symmetry.space_group_name_H-M   'P 1'
#
loop_
_entity.id
_entity.type
_entity.pdbx_description
1 polymer ?
#
loop_
_entity_poly.entity_id
_entity_poly.type
_entity_poly.pdbx_seq_one_letter_code
_entity_poly.pdbx_strand_id
1 'polypeptide(L)' 'MMCSNCHTTTTPLWRRDSAGNTICNACGLYYKLHLVHRPVAMMRTVIKRRKR' A
#
# COMPACT_ATOMS: atom_id res chain seq x y z
N MET A 1 -6.49 2.73 11.35
CA MET A 1 -6.52 1.76 10.21
C MET A 1 -5.10 1.35 9.88
N MET A 2 -4.87 0.07 9.60
CA MET A 2 -3.54 -0.51 9.33
C MET A 2 -3.60 -1.33 8.04
N CYS A 3 -2.55 -1.29 7.23
CA CYS A 3 -2.45 -2.08 6.01
C CYS A 3 -2.23 -3.56 6.34
N SER A 4 -3.07 -4.46 5.83
CA SER A 4 -2.91 -5.91 6.02
C SER A 4 -1.65 -6.50 5.38
N ASN A 5 -0.99 -5.78 4.46
CA ASN A 5 0.19 -6.29 3.75
C ASN A 5 1.51 -5.77 4.33
N CYS A 6 1.63 -4.45 4.55
CA CYS A 6 2.86 -3.83 5.03
C CYS A 6 2.74 -3.18 6.41
N HIS A 7 1.59 -3.33 7.08
CA HIS A 7 1.33 -2.78 8.41
C HIS A 7 1.52 -1.27 8.57
N THR A 8 1.66 -0.53 7.46
CA THR A 8 1.69 0.93 7.52
C THR A 8 0.37 1.44 8.10
N THR A 9 0.46 2.38 9.03
CA THR A 9 -0.67 3.13 9.59
C THR A 9 -0.87 4.47 8.88
N THR A 10 0.10 4.87 8.05
CA THR A 10 0.08 6.11 7.29
C THR A 10 0.03 5.80 5.80
N THR A 11 -0.99 6.31 5.11
CA THR A 11 -1.11 6.23 3.65
C THR A 11 -1.97 7.40 3.17
N PRO A 12 -1.66 8.00 2.01
CA PRO A 12 -2.50 9.08 1.46
C PRO A 12 -3.88 8.59 1.00
N LEU A 13 -4.03 7.29 0.74
CA LEU A 13 -5.29 6.67 0.35
C LEU A 13 -5.32 5.23 0.85
N TRP A 14 -6.44 4.82 1.45
CA TRP A 14 -6.72 3.43 1.79
C TRP A 14 -7.45 2.75 0.62
N ARG A 15 -7.09 1.51 0.32
CA ARG A 15 -7.71 0.66 -0.69
C ARG A 15 -8.24 -0.61 -0.02
N ARG A 16 -9.18 -1.28 -0.68
CA ARG A 16 -9.61 -2.63 -0.31
C ARG A 16 -9.13 -3.62 -1.36
N ASP A 17 -8.63 -4.76 -0.93
CA ASP A 17 -8.33 -5.87 -1.83
C ASP A 17 -9.61 -6.65 -2.19
N SER A 18 -9.47 -7.65 -3.06
CA SER A 18 -10.57 -8.52 -3.49
C SER A 18 -11.18 -9.35 -2.35
N ALA A 19 -10.43 -9.57 -1.26
CA ALA A 19 -10.88 -10.28 -0.07
C ALA A 19 -11.52 -9.35 0.97
N GLY A 20 -11.58 -8.04 0.71
CA GLY A 20 -12.12 -7.02 1.60
C GLY A 20 -11.13 -6.50 2.65
N ASN A 21 -9.87 -6.93 2.63
CA ASN A 21 -8.84 -6.44 3.54
C ASN A 21 -8.46 -4.99 3.23
N THR A 22 -8.15 -4.24 4.28
CA THR A 22 -7.71 -2.85 4.16
C THR A 22 -6.21 -2.82 3.84
N ILE A 23 -5.85 -2.23 2.70
CA ILE A 23 -4.47 -2.11 2.24
C ILE A 23 -4.11 -0.65 1.92
N CYS A 24 -2.83 -0.30 2.00
CA CYS A 24 -2.38 1.04 1.64
C CYS A 24 -2.35 1.24 0.13
N ASN A 25 -2.31 2.49 -0.32
CA ASN A 25 -2.28 2.83 -1.74
C ASN A 25 -1.11 2.16 -2.48
N ALA A 26 0.07 2.14 -1.85
CA ALA A 26 1.26 1.56 -2.46
C ALA A 26 1.14 0.04 -2.64
N CYS A 27 0.61 -0.69 -1.65
CA CYS A 27 0.39 -2.14 -1.77
C CYS A 27 -0.68 -2.47 -2.82
N GLY A 28 -1.78 -1.70 -2.86
CA GLY A 28 -2.82 -1.92 -3.86
C GLY A 28 -2.36 -1.61 -5.29
N LEU A 29 -1.61 -0.53 -5.49
CA LEU A 29 -1.03 -0.21 -6.80
C LEU A 29 0.00 -1.24 -7.24
N TYR A 30 0.85 -1.70 -6.33
CA TYR A 30 1.86 -2.73 -6.62
C TYR A 30 1.20 -4.05 -7.05
N TYR A 31 0.21 -4.53 -6.29
CA TYR A 31 -0.52 -5.76 -6.64
C TYR A 31 -1.24 -5.63 -7.98
N LYS A 32 -1.86 -4.47 -8.27
CA LYS A 32 -2.53 -4.24 -9.56
C LYS A 32 -1.57 -4.31 -10.76
N LEU A 33 -0.31 -3.90 -10.59
CA LEU A 33 0.68 -3.87 -11.66
C LEU A 33 1.46 -5.18 -11.81
N HIS A 34 1.77 -5.85 -10.69
CA HIS A 34 2.65 -7.01 -10.67
C HIS A 34 1.94 -8.33 -10.34
N LEU A 35 0.65 -8.29 -9.97
CA LEU A 35 -0.14 -9.43 -9.50
C LEU A 35 0.49 -10.20 -8.33
N VAL A 36 1.43 -9.57 -7.63
CA VAL A 36 2.13 -10.12 -6.47
C VAL A 36 2.11 -9.12 -5.32
N HIS A 37 2.21 -9.64 -4.09
CA HIS A 37 2.25 -8.80 -2.91
C HIS A 37 3.52 -7.96 -2.85
N ARG A 38 3.39 -6.71 -2.39
CA ARG A 38 4.51 -5.79 -2.30
C ARG A 38 5.53 -6.30 -1.28
N PRO A 39 6.79 -6.52 -1.67
CA PRO A 39 7.81 -6.98 -0.73
C PRO A 39 8.07 -5.91 0.33
N VAL A 40 8.25 -6.35 1.58
CA VAL A 40 8.46 -5.45 2.74
C VAL A 40 9.74 -4.63 2.58
N ALA A 41 10.77 -5.18 1.91
CA ALA A 41 12.01 -4.48 1.60
C ALA A 41 11.81 -3.18 0.78
N MET A 42 10.73 -3.07 0.02
CA MET A 42 10.40 -1.86 -0.75
C MET A 42 9.56 -0.85 0.05
N MET A 43 9.20 -1.16 1.29
CA MET A 43 8.44 -0.26 2.16
C MET A 43 9.29 0.97 2.48
N ARG A 44 8.70 2.16 2.32
CA ARG A 44 9.29 3.43 2.73
C ARG A 44 8.41 4.02 3.82
N THR A 45 9.04 4.40 4.92
CA THR A 45 8.40 5.08 6.05
C THR A 45 8.04 6.53 5.71
N VAL A 46 8.82 7.16 4.84
CA VAL A 46 8.60 8.55 4.41
C VAL A 46 7.76 8.62 3.14
N ILE A 47 6.56 9.21 3.25
CA ILE A 47 5.67 9.50 2.12
C ILE A 47 6.19 10.76 1.41
N LYS A 48 6.74 10.61 0.20
CA LYS A 48 7.14 11.75 -0.64
C LYS A 48 5.92 12.35 -1.35
N ARG A 49 5.67 13.64 -1.14
CA ARG A 49 4.70 14.42 -1.94
C ARG A 49 5.31 14.73 -3.31
N ARG A 50 4.55 14.51 -4.38
CA ARG A 50 4.90 14.98 -5.73
C ARG A 50 4.34 16.40 -5.90
N LYS A 51 5.12 17.32 -6.50
CA LYS A 51 4.57 18.58 -7.05
C LYS A 51 3.65 18.18 -8.21
N ARG A 52 2.40 18.65 -8.16
CA ARG A 52 1.41 18.45 -9.22
C ARG A 52 1.64 19.49 -10.32
#